data_AF-A0A954CC75-F1
#
_entry.id   AF-A0A954CC75-F1
#
_cell.length_a   1.000
_cell.length_b   1.000
_cell.length_c   1.000
_cell.angle_alpha   90.00
_cell.angle_beta   90.00
_cell.angle_gamma   90.00
#
_symmetry.space_group_name_H-M   'P 1'
#
loop_
_entity.id
_entity.type
_entity.pdbx_description
1 polymer ?
#
loop_
_entity_poly.entity_id
_entity_poly.type
_entity_poly.pdbx_seq_one_letter_code
_entity_poly.pdbx_strand_id
1 'polypeptide(L)'
;GAAVAVGTMRAHGTFCQLVSGGFTHFTDHVVAQAGFHAAESNVLEVADGKLTGRVLGPIVTKDRKLALLQELCAQFDVPALDVLAVGDGANDLPMLTAAGLGVAYRGKPAVRAACRARIDHTDLETLLFFQGYREAEFWQG
;
A
#
# COMPACT_ATOMS: atom_id res chain seq x y z
N GLY A 1 -1.71 -12.96 6.54
CA GLY A 1 -1.46 -11.53 6.31
C GLY A 1 -2.06 -10.96 5.03
N ALA A 2 -1.22 -10.66 4.03
CA ALA A 2 -1.55 -9.72 2.95
C ALA A 2 -2.80 -10.10 2.13
N ALA A 3 -2.87 -11.35 1.66
CA ALA A 3 -4.00 -11.83 0.87
C ALA A 3 -5.31 -11.80 1.66
N VAL A 4 -5.28 -12.16 2.95
CA VAL A 4 -6.46 -12.08 3.84
C VAL A 4 -6.88 -10.63 4.04
N ALA A 5 -5.94 -9.73 4.34
CA ALA A 5 -6.25 -8.31 4.55
C ALA A 5 -6.88 -7.66 3.30
N VAL A 6 -6.22 -7.82 2.14
CA VAL A 6 -6.71 -7.27 0.87
C VAL A 6 -8.00 -7.95 0.43
N GLY A 7 -8.06 -9.29 0.51
CA GLY A 7 -9.26 -10.06 0.18
C GLY A 7 -10.48 -9.65 1.01
N THR A 8 -10.30 -9.46 2.32
CA THR A 8 -11.37 -8.99 3.21
C THR A 8 -11.82 -7.58 2.83
N MET A 9 -10.88 -6.64 2.70
CA MET A 9 -11.20 -5.25 2.32
C MET A 9 -11.94 -5.18 0.98
N ARG A 10 -11.54 -6.00 0.00
CA ARG A 10 -12.20 -6.10 -1.30
C ARG A 10 -13.61 -6.68 -1.23
N ALA A 11 -13.78 -7.77 -0.49
CA ALA A 11 -15.09 -8.39 -0.29
C ALA A 11 -16.10 -7.41 0.33
N HIS A 12 -15.60 -6.44 1.09
CA HIS A 12 -16.37 -5.35 1.70
C HIS A 12 -16.35 -4.04 0.91
N GLY A 13 -15.98 -4.06 -0.38
CA GLY A 13 -16.13 -2.92 -1.29
C GLY A 13 -15.01 -1.88 -1.25
N THR A 14 -13.90 -2.13 -0.55
CA THR A 14 -12.77 -1.20 -0.50
C THR A 14 -11.87 -1.35 -1.72
N PHE A 15 -11.46 -0.23 -2.33
CA PHE A 15 -10.45 -0.23 -3.39
C PHE A 15 -9.02 -0.34 -2.82
N CYS A 16 -8.37 -1.49 -3.02
CA CYS A 16 -6.97 -1.70 -2.63
C CYS A 16 -5.96 -1.37 -3.76
N GLN A 17 -5.13 -0.36 -3.54
CA GLN A 17 -3.98 0.05 -4.38
C GLN A 17 -2.65 -0.37 -3.73
N LEU A 18 -1.72 -0.91 -4.52
CA LEU A 18 -0.31 -1.05 -4.12
C LEU A 18 0.54 0.09 -4.72
N VAL A 19 1.37 0.75 -3.92
CA VAL A 19 2.29 1.78 -4.43
C VAL A 19 3.70 1.60 -3.88
N SER A 20 4.67 1.40 -4.76
CA SER A 20 6.03 0.98 -4.39
C SER A 20 7.12 1.74 -5.15
N GLY A 21 8.18 2.13 -4.46
CA GLY A 21 9.42 2.58 -5.10
C GLY A 21 10.27 1.42 -5.65
N GLY A 22 9.82 0.17 -5.47
CA GLY A 22 10.40 -1.01 -6.10
C GLY A 22 10.02 -1.11 -7.57
N PHE A 23 10.08 -2.34 -8.12
CA PHE A 23 9.92 -2.57 -9.55
C PHE A 23 8.71 -3.44 -9.90
N THR A 24 8.10 -3.20 -11.06
CA THR A 24 6.94 -3.95 -11.58
C THR A 24 7.13 -5.45 -11.55
N HIS A 25 8.34 -5.92 -11.90
CA HIS A 25 8.70 -7.34 -11.83
C HIS A 25 8.33 -8.01 -10.49
N PHE A 26 8.44 -7.30 -9.35
CA PHE A 26 8.08 -7.84 -8.05
C PHE A 26 6.66 -7.49 -7.64
N THR A 27 6.22 -6.27 -7.88
CA THR A 27 4.90 -5.80 -7.46
C THR A 27 3.78 -6.52 -8.21
N ASP A 28 3.96 -6.86 -9.48
CA ASP A 28 2.97 -7.61 -10.26
C ASP A 28 2.70 -8.99 -9.66
N HIS A 29 3.75 -9.67 -9.17
CA HIS A 29 3.60 -10.94 -8.44
C HIS A 29 2.84 -10.75 -7.13
N VAL A 30 3.12 -9.67 -6.38
CA VAL A 30 2.41 -9.37 -5.12
C VAL A 30 0.93 -9.04 -5.39
N VAL A 31 0.64 -8.26 -6.43
CA VAL A 31 -0.73 -7.94 -6.86
C VAL A 31 -1.51 -9.21 -7.17
N ALA A 32 -0.93 -10.10 -7.96
CA ALA A 32 -1.59 -11.35 -8.34
C ALA A 32 -1.86 -12.26 -7.14
N GLN A 33 -0.94 -12.32 -6.17
CA GLN A 33 -1.09 -13.20 -4.99
C GLN A 33 -2.00 -12.61 -3.92
N ALA A 34 -1.89 -11.31 -3.64
CA ALA A 34 -2.68 -10.66 -2.58
C ALA A 34 -4.03 -10.13 -3.08
N GLY A 35 -4.21 -10.00 -4.40
CA GLY A 35 -5.45 -9.56 -5.01
C GLY A 35 -5.65 -8.05 -4.98
N PHE A 36 -4.61 -7.21 -5.12
CA PHE A 36 -4.81 -5.76 -5.25
C PHE A 36 -5.58 -5.42 -6.55
N HIS A 37 -6.32 -4.30 -6.58
CA HIS A 37 -7.01 -3.86 -7.81
C HIS A 37 -6.04 -3.24 -8.82
N ALA A 38 -5.03 -2.54 -8.31
CA ALA A 38 -4.05 -1.86 -9.12
C ALA A 38 -2.72 -1.73 -8.36
N ALA A 39 -1.65 -1.53 -9.12
CA ALA A 39 -0.34 -1.22 -8.59
C ALA A 39 0.36 -0.12 -9.38
N GLU A 40 1.21 0.61 -8.69
CA GLU A 40 2.13 1.57 -9.30
C GLU A 40 3.54 1.37 -8.73
N SER A 41 4.51 1.17 -9.62
CA SER A 41 5.91 0.94 -9.29
C SER A 41 6.82 1.26 -10.46
N ASN A 42 8.12 1.37 -10.20
CA ASN A 42 9.11 1.68 -11.23
C ASN A 42 9.22 0.54 -12.26
N VAL A 43 9.43 0.88 -13.53
CA VAL A 43 9.64 -0.13 -14.58
C VAL A 43 11.13 -0.16 -14.90
N LEU A 44 11.78 -1.32 -14.78
CA LEU A 44 13.16 -1.47 -15.25
C LEU A 44 13.17 -1.64 -16.77
N GLU A 45 14.02 -0.90 -17.45
CA GLU A 45 14.24 -1.08 -18.87
C GLU A 45 15.02 -2.37 -19.12
N VAL A 46 14.49 -3.20 -20.02
CA VAL A 46 15.13 -4.42 -20.50
C VAL A 46 15.42 -4.25 -21.99
N ALA A 47 16.68 -4.43 -22.37
CA ALA A 47 17.12 -4.50 -23.76
C ALA A 47 17.93 -5.79 -23.97
N ASP A 48 17.63 -6.52 -25.04
CA ASP A 48 18.30 -7.78 -25.38
C ASP A 48 18.32 -8.81 -24.23
N GLY A 49 17.22 -8.90 -23.49
CA GLY A 49 17.08 -9.80 -22.34
C GLY A 49 17.92 -9.42 -21.12
N LYS A 50 18.51 -8.21 -21.08
CA LYS A 50 19.33 -7.71 -19.98
C LYS A 50 18.78 -6.41 -19.42
N LEU A 51 18.97 -6.22 -18.11
CA LEU A 51 18.69 -4.95 -17.45
C LEU A 51 19.68 -3.89 -17.96
N THR A 52 19.16 -2.77 -18.44
CA THR A 52 20.02 -1.66 -18.91
C THR A 52 20.51 -0.77 -17.76
N GLY A 53 19.91 -0.93 -16.57
CA GLY A 53 20.13 -0.05 -15.41
C GLY A 53 19.29 1.22 -15.42
N ARG A 54 18.45 1.45 -16.44
CA ARG A 54 17.55 2.59 -16.52
C ARG A 54 16.15 2.23 -16.01
N VAL A 55 15.46 3.24 -15.49
CA VAL A 55 14.04 3.17 -15.13
C VAL A 55 13.23 3.86 -16.24
N LEU A 56 12.16 3.21 -16.69
CA LEU A 56 11.22 3.77 -17.66
C LEU A 56 10.11 4.54 -16.96
N GLY A 57 9.68 5.63 -17.61
CA GLY A 57 8.55 6.44 -17.14
C GLY A 57 8.85 7.24 -15.88
N PRO A 58 7.80 7.80 -15.25
CA PRO A 58 7.94 8.55 -14.00
C PRO A 58 8.37 7.63 -12.85
N ILE A 59 9.27 8.14 -12.00
CA ILE A 59 9.74 7.43 -10.81
C ILE A 59 8.72 7.59 -9.69
N VAL A 60 8.41 6.50 -8.98
CA VAL A 60 7.57 6.53 -7.77
C VAL A 60 8.36 7.13 -6.60
N THR A 61 8.22 8.45 -6.45
CA THR A 61 8.77 9.22 -5.33
C THR A 61 7.81 9.27 -4.15
N LYS A 62 8.26 9.78 -2.99
CA LYS A 62 7.39 10.04 -1.84
C LYS A 62 6.21 10.97 -2.18
N ASP A 63 6.44 11.94 -3.06
CA ASP A 63 5.42 12.93 -3.46
C ASP A 63 4.45 12.29 -4.44
N ARG A 64 4.93 11.37 -5.30
CA ARG A 64 4.05 10.56 -6.15
C ARG A 64 3.12 9.66 -5.34
N LYS A 65 3.59 9.06 -4.24
CA LYS A 65 2.73 8.26 -3.34
C LYS A 65 1.61 9.09 -2.73
N LEU A 66 1.92 10.31 -2.29
CA LEU A 66 0.91 11.24 -1.77
C LEU A 66 -0.07 11.68 -2.86
N ALA A 67 0.44 12.05 -4.05
CA ALA A 67 -0.40 12.45 -5.17
C ALA A 67 -1.37 11.33 -5.57
N LEU A 68 -0.90 10.08 -5.66
CA LEU A 68 -1.73 8.93 -5.98
C LEU A 68 -2.87 8.74 -4.94
N LEU A 69 -2.58 8.89 -3.65
CA LEU A 69 -3.62 8.85 -2.62
C LEU A 69 -4.69 9.93 -2.87
N GLN A 70 -4.27 11.16 -3.17
CA GLN A 70 -5.19 12.28 -3.42
C GLN A 70 -6.00 12.08 -4.71
N GLU A 71 -5.37 11.56 -5.76
CA GLU A 71 -6.03 11.19 -7.03
C GLU A 71 -7.10 10.13 -6.80
N LEU A 72 -6.80 9.07 -6.03
CA LEU A 72 -7.77 8.02 -5.71
C LEU A 72 -8.92 8.53 -4.83
N CYS A 73 -8.62 9.38 -3.84
CA CYS A 73 -9.66 10.04 -3.05
C CYS A 73 -10.64 10.82 -3.94
N ALA A 74 -10.10 11.62 -4.87
CA ALA A 74 -10.92 12.38 -5.81
C ALA A 74 -11.68 11.48 -6.80
N GLN A 75 -11.04 10.41 -7.28
CA GLN A 75 -11.65 9.47 -8.23
C GLN A 75 -12.84 8.72 -7.62
N PHE A 76 -12.73 8.30 -6.35
CA PHE A 76 -13.77 7.53 -5.66
C PHE A 76 -14.73 8.38 -4.83
N ASP A 77 -14.56 9.70 -4.84
CA ASP A 77 -15.32 10.64 -4.00
C ASP A 77 -15.29 10.27 -2.51
N VAL A 78 -14.10 9.90 -2.02
CA VAL A 78 -13.88 9.54 -0.61
C VAL A 78 -12.96 10.56 0.06
N PRO A 79 -13.27 11.00 1.29
CA PRO A 79 -12.38 11.87 2.03
C PRO A 79 -11.13 11.09 2.44
N ALA A 80 -9.98 11.77 2.55
CA ALA A 80 -8.75 11.15 3.03
C ALA A 80 -8.91 10.52 4.44
N LEU A 81 -9.88 11.00 5.23
CA LEU A 81 -10.25 10.45 6.53
C LEU A 81 -10.70 8.97 6.46
N ASP A 82 -11.28 8.54 5.33
CA ASP A 82 -11.76 7.18 5.11
C ASP A 82 -10.68 6.28 4.46
N VAL A 83 -9.45 6.79 4.32
CA VAL A 83 -8.32 6.04 3.76
C VAL A 83 -7.47 5.43 4.87
N LEU A 84 -7.15 4.15 4.69
CA LEU A 84 -6.11 3.44 5.42
C LEU A 84 -4.86 3.35 4.52
N ALA A 85 -3.73 3.88 5.00
CA ALA A 85 -2.44 3.79 4.32
C ALA A 85 -1.43 3.04 5.18
N VAL A 86 -0.61 2.19 4.57
CA VAL A 86 0.38 1.34 5.26
C VAL A 86 1.75 1.49 4.63
N GLY A 87 2.79 1.60 5.46
CA GLY A 87 4.16 1.72 5.00
C GLY A 87 5.16 1.51 6.14
N ASP A 88 6.44 1.38 5.79
CA ASP A 88 7.53 1.07 6.72
C ASP A 88 8.65 2.13 6.67
N GLY A 89 8.72 2.89 5.59
CA GLY A 89 9.83 3.80 5.26
C GLY A 89 9.48 5.28 5.32
N ALA A 90 10.52 6.12 5.47
CA ALA A 90 10.36 7.58 5.50
C ALA A 90 9.82 8.16 4.18
N ASN A 91 9.99 7.42 3.08
CA ASN A 91 9.42 7.69 1.77
C ASN A 91 7.88 7.54 1.73
N ASP A 92 7.28 6.88 2.70
CA ASP A 92 5.82 6.72 2.80
C ASP A 92 5.18 7.80 3.67
N LEU A 93 5.97 8.47 4.51
CA LEU A 93 5.48 9.42 5.53
C LEU A 93 4.45 10.42 5.00
N PRO A 94 4.65 11.12 3.87
CA PRO A 94 3.66 12.07 3.39
C PRO A 94 2.28 11.42 3.13
N MET A 95 2.26 10.25 2.50
CA MET A 95 1.05 9.46 2.26
C MET A 95 0.43 8.96 3.57
N LEU A 96 1.25 8.43 4.49
CA LEU A 96 0.79 7.91 5.78
C LEU A 96 0.18 9.01 6.66
N THR A 97 0.74 10.20 6.66
CA THR A 97 0.21 11.33 7.45
C THR A 97 -1.03 11.98 6.82
N ALA A 98 -1.24 11.80 5.52
CA ALA A 98 -2.41 12.34 4.83
C ALA A 98 -3.66 11.45 4.99
N ALA A 99 -3.47 10.14 5.16
CA ALA A 99 -4.55 9.19 5.39
C ALA A 99 -5.17 9.34 6.79
N GLY A 100 -6.48 9.10 6.91
CA GLY A 100 -7.19 9.11 8.18
C GLY A 100 -6.65 8.07 9.18
N LEU A 101 -6.19 6.93 8.64
CA LEU A 101 -5.42 5.94 9.36
C LEU A 101 -4.11 5.59 8.63
N GLY A 102 -3.04 6.32 8.94
CA GLY A 102 -1.67 5.94 8.62
C GLY A 102 -1.11 4.89 9.58
N VAL A 103 -0.67 3.75 9.06
CA VAL A 103 -0.13 2.62 9.83
C VAL A 103 1.34 2.38 9.49
N ALA A 104 2.21 2.46 10.50
CA ALA A 104 3.58 2.00 10.39
C ALA A 104 3.64 0.46 10.52
N TYR A 105 3.86 -0.27 9.43
CA TYR A 105 4.03 -1.72 9.46
C TYR A 105 5.51 -2.06 9.60
N ARG A 106 5.90 -2.55 10.78
CA ARG A 106 7.30 -2.84 11.16
C ARG A 106 8.26 -1.70 10.81
N GLY A 107 7.77 -0.46 10.82
CA GLY A 107 8.45 0.68 10.23
C GLY A 107 9.71 1.11 10.98
N LYS A 108 10.50 1.97 10.35
CA LYS A 108 11.68 2.60 10.98
C LYS A 108 11.24 3.55 12.12
N PRO A 109 12.12 3.88 13.09
CA PRO A 109 11.75 4.71 14.25
C PRO A 109 11.03 6.02 13.89
N ALA A 110 11.51 6.74 12.87
CA ALA A 110 10.88 7.97 12.40
C ALA A 110 9.45 7.77 11.88
N VAL A 111 9.18 6.63 11.23
CA VAL A 111 7.85 6.29 10.69
C VAL A 111 6.90 5.91 11.82
N ARG A 112 7.38 5.10 12.77
CA ARG A 112 6.61 4.71 13.97
C ARG A 112 6.21 5.92 14.82
N ALA A 113 7.07 6.93 14.91
CA ALA A 113 6.79 8.13 15.68
C ALA A 113 5.77 9.06 15.01
N ALA A 114 5.65 9.02 13.69
CA ALA A 114 4.78 9.90 12.92
C ALA A 114 3.39 9.30 12.59
N CYS A 115 3.26 7.97 12.61
CA CYS A 115 2.01 7.30 12.26
C CYS A 115 1.03 7.20 13.43
N ARG A 116 -0.27 7.24 13.12
CA ARG A 116 -1.36 7.15 14.11
C ARG A 116 -1.48 5.76 14.73
N ALA A 117 -1.11 4.73 13.97
CA ALA A 117 -1.07 3.34 14.44
C ALA A 117 0.21 2.65 13.96
N ARG A 118 0.55 1.52 14.59
CA ARG A 118 1.69 0.70 14.20
C ARG A 118 1.43 -0.78 14.44
N ILE A 119 2.08 -1.61 13.64
CA ILE A 119 2.11 -3.07 13.78
C ILE A 119 3.58 -3.47 13.92
N ASP A 120 4.00 -3.82 15.14
CA ASP A 120 5.41 -4.11 15.42
C ASP A 120 5.77 -5.60 15.33
N HIS A 121 4.80 -6.50 15.57
CA HIS A 121 5.09 -7.92 15.81
C HIS A 121 4.27 -8.88 14.93
N THR A 122 3.01 -8.55 14.67
CA THR A 122 2.08 -9.39 13.89
C THR A 122 2.19 -9.10 12.39
N ASP A 123 1.24 -9.59 11.60
CA ASP A 123 1.17 -9.40 10.16
C ASP A 123 0.04 -8.41 9.77
N LEU A 124 -0.24 -8.32 8.46
CA LEU A 124 -1.20 -7.38 7.91
C LEU A 124 -2.67 -7.67 8.25
N GLU A 125 -3.01 -8.84 8.81
CA GLU A 125 -4.39 -9.08 9.30
C GLU A 125 -4.76 -8.16 10.45
N THR A 126 -3.77 -7.64 11.18
CA THR A 126 -4.00 -6.67 12.25
C THR A 126 -4.68 -5.38 11.75
N LEU A 127 -4.51 -5.04 10.46
CA LEU A 127 -5.21 -3.92 9.83
C LEU A 127 -6.72 -4.09 9.86
N LEU A 128 -7.22 -5.33 9.80
CA LEU A 128 -8.65 -5.62 9.83
C LEU A 128 -9.23 -5.33 11.21
N PHE A 129 -8.52 -5.67 12.28
CA PHE A 129 -8.93 -5.32 13.64
C PHE A 129 -8.93 -3.80 13.87
N PHE A 130 -7.98 -3.05 13.29
CA PHE A 130 -8.02 -1.57 13.36
C PHE A 130 -9.25 -0.97 12.69
N GLN A 131 -9.82 -1.64 11.70
CA GLN A 131 -11.05 -1.24 11.01
C GLN A 131 -12.32 -1.74 11.70
N GLY A 132 -12.19 -2.58 12.75
CA GLY A 132 -13.33 -3.12 13.50
C GLY A 132 -13.87 -4.46 12.99
N TYR A 133 -13.22 -5.10 12.02
CA TYR A 133 -13.59 -6.45 11.60
C TYR A 133 -13.33 -7.48 12.71
N ARG A 134 -14.18 -8.48 12.80
CA ARG A 134 -13.95 -9.69 13.60
C ARG A 134 -13.27 -10.75 12.72
N GLU A 135 -12.51 -11.65 13.34
CA GLU A 135 -11.80 -12.72 12.63
C GLU A 135 -12.73 -13.59 11.77
N ALA A 136 -13.97 -13.82 12.22
CA ALA A 136 -14.98 -14.56 11.47
C ALA A 136 -15.42 -13.88 10.16
N GLU A 137 -15.11 -12.58 9.99
CA GLU A 137 -15.42 -11.78 8.80
C GLU A 137 -14.22 -11.76 7.82
N PHE A 138 -13.10 -12.41 8.17
CA PHE A 138 -11.93 -12.45 7.32
C PHE A 138 -12.16 -13.34 6.10
N TRP A 139 -11.67 -12.89 4.96
CA TRP A 139 -11.69 -13.64 3.70
C TRP A 139 -10.94 -14.97 3.83
N GLN A 140 -11.59 -16.05 3.41
CA GLN A 140 -11.12 -17.44 3.57
C GLN A 140 -10.56 -18.05 2.26
N GLY A 141 -10.52 -17.29 1.15
CA GLY A 141 -10.21 -17.80 -0.19
C GLY A 141 -11.40 -17.70 -1.14
#